data_AF-A0A1I4MVE1-F1
#
_entry.id   AF-A0A1I4MVE1-F1
#
_cell.length_a   1.000
_cell.length_b   1.000
_cell.length_c   1.000
_cell.angle_alpha   90.00
_cell.angle_beta   90.00
_cell.angle_gamma   90.00
#
_symmetry.space_group_name_H-M   'P 1'
#
loop_
_entity.id
_entity.type
_entity.pdbx_description
1 polymer ?
#
loop_
_entity_poly.entity_id
_entity_poly.type
_entity_poly.pdbx_seq_one_letter_code
_entity_poly.pdbx_strand_id
1 'polypeptide(L)'
;MKDAFYDENRPLKRNELIKKVKEARKTIKKTSINIYIDTDDEFINLEDGRIILKEWKNQYRNKINKSTQIYHQNVNEIIIDAFNYYDKDLLSKDQIWEYAKTKYHNKKSSFKYLIANRKYLIRKEINGDVVWKLKEDYRDIIINSHGNKLNNINKLTIDLLKSNYGKLKLKDIIEELTKNYNFNENSIRTVLDDPKYFKKVQNEDGDLILYLKEVSYDNNINNIRISSIEFEDFMNNSKTEEAKFDFKQGFLDLSSERNFAKNSFNKIMKNISALANIGKGKTGYLFIGVTDNKSDSQRVKKLDNITVPEFNEFGIVGIEREAIYLGYDLEQYQNFIINKIEESKLPKKLKNHIKSNLGFVHYKDKYVLVFEVECIEGPSLYNDNELYIRKGPSLHLVNKKNYDDVYRRCFKN
;
A
#
# COMPACT_ATOMS: atom_id res chain seq x y z
N MET A 1 -16.25 -5.63 30.77
CA MET A 1 -15.64 -6.89 30.23
C MET A 1 -14.32 -6.57 29.55
N LYS A 2 -14.25 -5.50 28.74
CA LYS A 2 -12.97 -4.94 28.29
C LYS A 2 -12.03 -4.57 29.43
N ASP A 3 -12.58 -4.00 30.50
CA ASP A 3 -11.84 -3.60 31.71
C ASP A 3 -10.97 -4.75 32.24
N ALA A 4 -11.47 -5.99 32.22
CA ALA A 4 -10.71 -7.16 32.64
C ALA A 4 -9.42 -7.37 31.83
N PHE A 5 -9.38 -6.97 30.56
CA PHE A 5 -8.17 -7.01 29.73
C PHE A 5 -7.25 -5.84 30.04
N TYR A 6 -7.77 -4.62 30.22
CA TYR A 6 -6.95 -3.47 30.56
C TYR A 6 -6.32 -3.59 31.95
N ASP A 7 -7.07 -4.09 32.94
CA ASP A 7 -6.60 -4.33 34.31
C ASP A 7 -5.41 -5.31 34.35
N GLU A 8 -5.44 -6.33 33.49
CA GLU A 8 -4.42 -7.37 33.43
C GLU A 8 -3.32 -7.07 32.41
N ASN A 9 -3.56 -6.11 31.52
CA ASN A 9 -2.71 -5.71 30.41
C ASN A 9 -2.14 -6.90 29.60
N ARG A 10 -2.96 -7.94 29.39
CA ARG A 10 -2.56 -9.18 28.69
C ARG A 10 -3.75 -9.94 28.10
N PRO A 11 -3.52 -10.85 27.13
CA PRO A 11 -4.54 -11.76 26.63
C PRO A 11 -5.03 -12.69 27.75
N LEU A 12 -6.35 -12.94 27.78
CA LEU A 12 -6.99 -13.76 28.81
C LEU A 12 -7.50 -15.07 28.23
N LYS A 13 -7.38 -16.16 28.98
CA LYS A 13 -8.11 -17.39 28.63
C LYS A 13 -9.61 -17.17 28.85
N ARG A 14 -10.45 -17.84 28.05
CA ARG A 14 -11.91 -17.73 28.15
C ARG A 14 -12.43 -17.97 29.57
N ASN A 15 -11.91 -18.97 30.28
CA ASN A 15 -12.31 -19.27 31.65
C ASN A 15 -11.89 -18.17 32.65
N GLU A 16 -10.74 -17.53 32.44
CA GLU A 16 -10.26 -16.42 33.27
C GLU A 16 -11.17 -15.21 33.11
N LEU A 17 -11.52 -14.86 31.87
CA LEU A 17 -12.43 -13.77 31.56
C LEU A 17 -13.82 -14.00 32.16
N ILE A 18 -14.37 -15.22 32.02
CA ILE A 18 -15.65 -15.59 32.62
C ILE A 18 -15.62 -15.42 34.14
N LYS A 19 -14.53 -15.86 34.79
CA LYS A 19 -14.35 -15.74 36.24
C LYS A 19 -14.39 -14.27 36.66
N LYS A 20 -13.59 -13.42 36.01
CA LYS A 20 -13.53 -11.97 36.27
C LYS A 20 -14.87 -11.26 36.06
N VAL A 21 -15.58 -11.59 34.97
CA VAL A 21 -16.91 -11.00 34.70
C VAL A 21 -17.91 -11.42 35.78
N LYS A 22 -17.86 -12.66 36.26
CA LYS A 22 -18.72 -13.14 37.35
C LYS A 22 -18.36 -12.55 38.70
N GLU A 23 -17.09 -12.27 38.97
CA GLU A 23 -16.64 -11.58 40.18
C GLU A 23 -17.18 -10.13 40.21
N ALA A 24 -17.11 -9.42 39.08
CA ALA A 24 -17.65 -8.07 38.94
C ALA A 24 -19.18 -8.02 38.87
N ARG A 25 -19.83 -9.03 38.27
CA ARG A 25 -21.28 -9.09 38.04
C ARG A 25 -21.83 -10.51 38.24
N LYS A 26 -22.09 -10.88 39.49
CA LYS A 26 -22.52 -12.23 39.91
C LYS A 26 -23.81 -12.74 39.23
N THR A 27 -24.68 -11.84 38.79
CA THR A 27 -26.00 -12.16 38.21
C THR A 27 -25.95 -12.63 36.75
N ILE A 28 -24.83 -12.43 36.04
CA ILE A 28 -24.74 -12.76 34.61
C ILE A 28 -24.48 -14.27 34.41
N LYS A 29 -25.30 -14.91 33.57
CA LYS A 29 -25.15 -16.33 33.21
C LYS A 29 -23.88 -16.56 32.39
N LYS A 30 -23.16 -17.65 32.68
CA LYS A 30 -21.94 -18.07 31.93
C LYS A 30 -22.20 -18.20 30.43
N THR A 31 -23.38 -18.70 30.05
CA THR A 31 -23.82 -18.83 28.65
C THR A 31 -23.90 -17.48 27.96
N SER A 32 -24.46 -16.45 28.61
CA SER A 32 -24.53 -15.08 28.08
C SER A 32 -23.15 -14.47 27.88
N ILE A 33 -22.20 -14.72 28.79
CA ILE A 33 -20.81 -14.24 28.67
C ILE A 33 -20.12 -14.90 27.47
N ASN A 34 -20.26 -16.22 27.32
CA ASN A 34 -19.71 -16.95 26.17
C ASN A 34 -20.26 -16.44 24.84
N ILE A 35 -21.58 -16.26 24.77
CA ILE A 35 -22.24 -15.71 23.57
C ILE A 35 -21.67 -14.32 23.27
N TYR A 36 -21.56 -13.46 24.27
CA TYR A 36 -21.03 -12.11 24.07
C TYR A 36 -19.60 -12.14 23.51
N ILE A 37 -18.70 -12.95 24.10
CA ILE A 37 -17.33 -13.16 23.59
C ILE A 37 -17.32 -13.66 22.15
N ASP A 38 -18.24 -14.55 21.79
CA ASP A 38 -18.30 -15.15 20.45
C ASP A 38 -18.90 -14.20 19.39
N THR A 39 -19.82 -13.32 19.80
CA THR A 39 -20.63 -12.51 18.87
C THR A 39 -20.20 -11.06 18.73
N ASP A 40 -19.48 -10.51 19.72
CA ASP A 40 -19.04 -9.13 19.72
C ASP A 40 -17.70 -9.01 18.97
N ASP A 41 -17.61 -8.07 18.03
CA ASP A 41 -16.46 -7.93 17.15
C ASP A 41 -15.25 -7.28 17.85
N GLU A 42 -15.41 -6.87 19.10
CA GLU A 42 -14.37 -6.34 19.96
C GLU A 42 -13.44 -7.42 20.53
N PHE A 43 -13.76 -8.71 20.39
CA PHE A 43 -12.93 -9.82 20.89
C PHE A 43 -12.38 -10.68 19.75
N ILE A 44 -11.08 -10.98 19.79
CA ILE A 44 -10.38 -11.83 18.80
C ILE A 44 -9.79 -13.05 19.53
N ASN A 45 -10.02 -14.26 19.00
CA ASN A 45 -9.39 -15.48 19.51
C ASN A 45 -8.01 -15.73 18.87
N LEU A 46 -7.02 -15.94 19.71
CA LEU A 46 -5.67 -16.40 19.35
C LEU A 46 -5.64 -17.92 19.13
N GLU A 47 -4.59 -18.40 18.46
CA GLU A 47 -4.36 -19.83 18.19
C GLU A 47 -4.24 -20.67 19.46
N ASP A 48 -3.70 -20.10 20.53
CA ASP A 48 -3.52 -20.76 21.83
C ASP A 48 -4.77 -20.72 22.73
N GLY A 49 -5.92 -20.30 22.20
CA GLY A 49 -7.19 -20.26 22.91
C GLY A 49 -7.36 -19.06 23.86
N ARG A 50 -6.43 -18.10 23.85
CA ARG A 50 -6.60 -16.81 24.54
C ARG A 50 -7.41 -15.84 23.69
N ILE A 51 -8.04 -14.88 24.35
CA ILE A 51 -8.82 -13.81 23.74
C ILE A 51 -8.03 -12.51 23.89
N ILE A 52 -8.14 -11.61 22.92
CA ILE A 52 -7.64 -10.24 22.97
C ILE A 52 -8.73 -9.25 22.57
N LEU A 53 -8.52 -7.97 22.88
CA LEU A 53 -9.32 -6.90 22.31
C LEU A 53 -8.94 -6.64 20.84
N LYS A 54 -9.91 -6.25 20.02
CA LYS A 54 -9.74 -5.95 18.58
C LYS A 54 -8.66 -4.91 18.32
N GLU A 55 -8.56 -3.92 19.19
CA GLU A 55 -7.52 -2.88 19.15
C GLU A 55 -6.09 -3.42 19.37
N TRP A 56 -5.93 -4.57 20.04
CA TRP A 56 -4.63 -5.22 20.23
C TRP A 56 -4.22 -6.11 19.06
N LYS A 57 -5.03 -6.19 18.00
CA LYS A 57 -4.81 -7.06 16.83
C LYS A 57 -3.40 -6.97 16.26
N ASN A 58 -2.82 -5.77 16.18
CA ASN A 58 -1.48 -5.57 15.60
C ASN A 58 -0.37 -6.22 16.46
N GLN A 59 -0.49 -6.13 17.79
CA GLN A 59 0.49 -6.72 18.72
C GLN A 59 0.52 -8.26 18.64
N TYR A 60 -0.60 -8.88 18.26
CA TYR A 60 -0.75 -10.33 18.25
C TYR A 60 -0.95 -10.92 16.85
N ARG A 61 -0.68 -10.17 15.77
CA ARG A 61 -1.01 -10.52 14.38
C ARG A 61 -0.64 -11.95 13.98
N ASN A 62 0.55 -12.42 14.39
CA ASN A 62 1.09 -13.74 14.05
C ASN A 62 0.53 -14.89 14.91
N LYS A 63 -0.28 -14.58 15.92
CA LYS A 63 -0.88 -15.52 16.87
C LYS A 63 -2.40 -15.56 16.74
N ILE A 64 -2.97 -14.81 15.80
CA ILE A 64 -4.41 -14.80 15.55
C ILE A 64 -4.77 -16.07 14.78
N ASN A 65 -5.78 -16.79 15.27
CA ASN A 65 -6.27 -17.96 14.58
C ASN A 65 -6.75 -17.57 13.16
N LYS A 66 -6.26 -18.26 12.13
CA LYS A 66 -6.59 -18.03 10.71
C LYS A 66 -8.11 -18.02 10.44
N SER A 67 -8.91 -18.78 11.21
CA SER A 67 -10.38 -18.72 11.11
C SER A 67 -10.98 -17.41 11.65
N THR A 68 -10.34 -16.80 12.66
CA THR A 68 -10.71 -15.48 13.21
C THR A 68 -10.30 -14.34 12.27
N GLN A 69 -9.26 -14.53 11.47
CA GLN A 69 -8.77 -13.53 10.52
C GLN A 69 -9.77 -13.27 9.37
N ILE A 70 -10.51 -14.31 8.97
CA ILE A 70 -11.62 -14.26 7.98
C ILE A 70 -12.93 -13.76 8.62
N TYR A 71 -13.12 -14.02 9.92
CA TYR A 71 -14.37 -13.78 10.67
C TYR A 71 -14.80 -12.30 10.77
N HIS A 72 -13.85 -11.37 10.85
CA HIS A 72 -14.17 -9.97 11.18
C HIS A 72 -14.45 -9.06 9.98
N GLN A 73 -14.29 -9.52 8.74
CA GLN A 73 -14.52 -8.63 7.60
C GLN A 73 -16.00 -8.52 7.21
N ASN A 74 -16.79 -9.57 7.04
CA ASN A 74 -18.01 -9.41 6.22
C ASN A 74 -19.32 -9.96 6.79
N VAL A 75 -19.53 -10.11 8.12
CA VAL A 75 -20.81 -10.64 8.64
C VAL A 75 -22.02 -9.76 8.26
N ASN A 76 -21.86 -8.43 8.27
CA ASN A 76 -22.94 -7.54 7.84
C ASN A 76 -23.19 -7.67 6.33
N GLU A 77 -22.15 -7.76 5.51
CA GLU A 77 -22.27 -8.00 4.07
C GLU A 77 -22.94 -9.33 3.77
N ILE A 78 -22.56 -10.42 4.46
CA ILE A 78 -23.17 -11.74 4.31
C ILE A 78 -24.67 -11.70 4.60
N ILE A 79 -25.09 -10.95 5.63
CA ILE A 79 -26.51 -10.81 5.96
C ILE A 79 -27.23 -10.00 4.89
N ILE A 80 -26.67 -8.85 4.46
CA ILE A 80 -27.26 -7.99 3.41
C ILE A 80 -27.39 -8.77 2.10
N ASP A 81 -26.33 -9.46 1.71
CA ASP A 81 -26.30 -10.30 0.53
C ASP A 81 -27.35 -11.39 0.56
N ALA A 82 -27.71 -11.93 1.74
CA ALA A 82 -28.80 -12.88 1.84
C ALA A 82 -30.14 -12.25 1.42
N PHE A 83 -30.43 -11.02 1.86
CA PHE A 83 -31.63 -10.29 1.44
C PHE A 83 -31.63 -10.02 -0.07
N ASN A 84 -30.48 -9.63 -0.63
CA ASN A 84 -30.34 -9.40 -2.07
C ASN A 84 -30.47 -10.71 -2.88
N TYR A 85 -29.89 -11.81 -2.40
CA TYR A 85 -29.89 -13.10 -3.08
C TYR A 85 -31.29 -13.72 -3.18
N TYR A 86 -32.06 -13.64 -2.11
CA TYR A 86 -33.43 -14.15 -2.09
C TYR A 86 -34.46 -13.17 -2.67
N ASP A 87 -34.06 -11.91 -2.89
CA ASP A 87 -34.90 -10.81 -3.37
C ASP A 87 -36.21 -10.68 -2.57
N LYS A 88 -36.08 -10.63 -1.24
CA LYS A 88 -37.20 -10.57 -0.29
C LYS A 88 -36.95 -9.55 0.80
N ASP A 89 -37.97 -8.77 1.12
CA ASP A 89 -37.95 -7.85 2.27
C ASP A 89 -37.89 -8.58 3.62
N LEU A 90 -38.46 -9.78 3.68
CA LEU A 90 -38.59 -10.57 4.90
C LEU A 90 -37.94 -11.92 4.69
N LEU A 91 -36.95 -12.23 5.53
CA LEU A 91 -36.30 -13.54 5.54
C LEU A 91 -36.47 -14.22 6.89
N SER A 92 -36.71 -15.52 6.83
CA SER A 92 -36.63 -16.38 8.01
C SER A 92 -35.16 -16.58 8.41
N LYS A 93 -34.98 -17.01 9.65
CA LYS A 93 -33.67 -17.31 10.22
C LYS A 93 -32.91 -18.34 9.41
N ASP A 94 -33.65 -19.35 8.97
CA ASP A 94 -33.09 -20.46 8.23
C ASP A 94 -32.71 -20.01 6.83
N GLN A 95 -33.48 -19.15 6.17
CA GLN A 95 -33.08 -18.58 4.88
C GLN A 95 -31.77 -17.80 4.96
N ILE A 96 -31.64 -16.88 5.94
CA ILE A 96 -30.39 -16.12 6.14
C ILE A 96 -29.23 -17.08 6.45
N TRP A 97 -29.46 -18.12 7.25
CA TRP A 97 -28.44 -19.13 7.55
C TRP A 97 -28.06 -19.98 6.33
N GLU A 98 -29.02 -20.42 5.52
CA GLU A 98 -28.76 -21.25 4.34
C GLU A 98 -27.89 -20.54 3.31
N TYR A 99 -28.01 -19.21 3.20
CA TYR A 99 -27.08 -18.40 2.43
C TYR A 99 -25.73 -18.25 3.12
N ALA A 100 -25.74 -17.93 4.43
CA ALA A 100 -24.53 -17.65 5.17
C ALA A 100 -23.64 -18.88 5.42
N LYS A 101 -24.18 -20.10 5.49
CA LYS A 101 -23.45 -21.31 5.92
C LYS A 101 -22.24 -21.66 5.04
N THR A 102 -22.22 -21.20 3.78
CA THR A 102 -21.09 -21.39 2.86
C THR A 102 -19.98 -20.36 3.04
N LYS A 103 -20.31 -19.21 3.64
CA LYS A 103 -19.42 -18.05 3.83
C LYS A 103 -19.09 -17.79 5.32
N TYR A 104 -19.83 -18.41 6.24
CA TYR A 104 -19.75 -18.23 7.69
C TYR A 104 -19.31 -19.55 8.34
N HIS A 105 -18.09 -19.55 8.88
CA HIS A 105 -17.44 -20.78 9.37
C HIS A 105 -17.74 -21.14 10.84
N ASN A 106 -18.63 -20.40 11.51
CA ASN A 106 -18.99 -20.63 12.92
C ASN A 106 -20.32 -21.42 13.04
N LYS A 107 -20.62 -21.93 14.23
CA LYS A 107 -21.83 -22.74 14.46
C LYS A 107 -23.11 -21.95 14.18
N LYS A 108 -24.13 -22.63 13.62
CA LYS A 108 -25.48 -22.07 13.42
C LYS A 108 -25.99 -21.34 14.65
N SER A 109 -25.78 -21.92 15.85
CA SER A 109 -26.17 -21.35 17.15
C SER A 109 -25.58 -19.96 17.41
N SER A 110 -24.34 -19.68 17.02
CA SER A 110 -23.71 -18.37 17.22
C SER A 110 -24.25 -17.34 16.23
N PHE A 111 -24.50 -17.77 14.98
CA PHE A 111 -25.15 -16.95 13.97
C PHE A 111 -26.57 -16.54 14.38
N LYS A 112 -27.30 -17.43 15.08
CA LYS A 112 -28.63 -17.15 15.64
C LYS A 112 -28.65 -15.92 16.55
N TYR A 113 -27.62 -15.74 17.38
CA TYR A 113 -27.51 -14.61 18.31
C TYR A 113 -27.02 -13.34 17.61
N LEU A 114 -26.15 -13.49 16.60
CA LEU A 114 -25.68 -12.36 15.80
C LEU A 114 -26.85 -11.63 15.14
N ILE A 115 -27.71 -12.33 14.39
CA ILE A 115 -28.88 -11.73 13.73
C ILE A 115 -29.78 -11.01 14.76
N ALA A 116 -30.04 -11.65 15.91
CA ALA A 116 -30.92 -11.11 16.93
C ALA A 116 -30.45 -9.78 17.55
N ASN A 117 -29.13 -9.53 17.55
CA ASN A 117 -28.54 -8.35 18.19
C ASN A 117 -28.13 -7.25 17.19
N ARG A 118 -28.38 -7.41 15.89
CA ARG A 118 -28.04 -6.37 14.90
C ARG A 118 -29.06 -5.23 14.93
N LYS A 119 -28.56 -4.03 15.23
CA LYS A 119 -29.37 -2.79 15.29
C LYS A 119 -30.07 -2.43 13.99
N TYR A 120 -29.57 -2.92 12.85
CA TYR A 120 -30.09 -2.66 11.50
C TYR A 120 -31.15 -3.67 11.04
N LEU A 121 -31.46 -4.69 11.86
CA LEU A 121 -32.52 -5.67 11.60
C LEU A 121 -33.72 -5.40 12.49
N ILE A 122 -34.93 -5.58 11.93
CA ILE A 122 -36.20 -5.59 12.65
C ILE A 122 -36.66 -7.05 12.75
N ARG A 123 -36.88 -7.53 13.97
CA ARG A 123 -37.59 -8.80 14.21
C ARG A 123 -39.10 -8.56 14.01
N LYS A 124 -39.74 -9.35 13.15
CA LYS A 124 -41.20 -9.41 13.00
C LYS A 124 -41.70 -10.82 13.27
N GLU A 125 -42.95 -10.91 13.70
CA GLU A 125 -43.64 -12.17 13.93
C GLU A 125 -44.86 -12.20 13.03
N ILE A 126 -44.93 -13.18 12.13
CA ILE A 126 -45.97 -13.30 11.10
C ILE A 126 -46.47 -14.74 11.14
N ASN A 127 -47.75 -14.94 11.43
CA ASN A 127 -48.39 -16.27 11.50
C ASN A 127 -47.66 -17.27 12.42
N GLY A 128 -47.05 -16.79 13.51
CA GLY A 128 -46.27 -17.60 14.44
C GLY A 128 -44.80 -17.80 14.05
N ASP A 129 -44.39 -17.38 12.86
CA ASP A 129 -43.01 -17.44 12.38
C ASP A 129 -42.24 -16.14 12.65
N VAL A 130 -41.01 -16.28 13.11
CA VAL A 130 -40.10 -15.15 13.33
C VAL A 130 -39.29 -14.88 12.06
N VAL A 131 -39.43 -13.67 11.52
CA VAL A 131 -38.71 -13.19 10.33
C VAL A 131 -37.97 -11.89 10.64
N TRP A 132 -36.98 -11.57 9.81
CA TRP A 132 -36.18 -10.35 9.91
C TRP A 132 -36.40 -9.48 8.67
N LYS A 133 -36.49 -8.18 8.88
CA LYS A 133 -36.47 -7.14 7.84
C LYS A 133 -35.24 -6.28 8.01
N LEU A 134 -34.59 -5.86 6.92
CA LEU A 134 -33.66 -4.73 6.97
C LEU A 134 -34.46 -3.45 7.31
N LYS A 135 -33.95 -2.63 8.21
CA LYS A 135 -34.50 -1.28 8.41
C LYS A 135 -34.31 -0.45 7.13
N GLU A 136 -35.12 0.58 6.91
CA GLU A 136 -34.95 1.43 5.72
C GLU A 136 -33.60 2.17 5.76
N ASP A 137 -33.20 2.60 6.95
CA ASP A 137 -31.90 3.23 7.25
C ASP A 137 -30.80 2.20 7.58
N TYR A 138 -30.95 0.92 7.20
CA TYR A 138 -29.99 -0.13 7.57
C TYR A 138 -28.56 0.20 7.13
N ARG A 139 -28.40 0.82 5.96
CA ARG A 139 -27.09 1.29 5.46
C ARG A 139 -26.50 2.32 6.39
N ASP A 140 -27.29 3.31 6.81
CA ASP A 140 -26.87 4.35 7.74
C ASP A 140 -26.56 3.80 9.13
N ILE A 141 -27.34 2.84 9.63
CA ILE A 141 -27.07 2.16 10.92
C ILE A 141 -25.76 1.37 10.87
N ILE A 142 -25.48 0.70 9.74
CA ILE A 142 -24.23 -0.04 9.54
C ILE A 142 -23.04 0.92 9.45
N ILE A 143 -23.17 2.01 8.70
CA ILE A 143 -22.17 3.09 8.57
C ILE A 143 -21.92 3.75 9.93
N ASN A 144 -22.95 3.95 10.75
CA ASN A 144 -22.86 4.61 12.05
C ASN A 144 -22.52 3.69 13.24
N SER A 145 -22.36 2.39 13.02
CA SER A 145 -21.83 1.49 14.05
C SER A 145 -20.36 1.84 14.36
N HIS A 146 -19.99 1.94 15.65
CA HIS A 146 -18.82 2.72 16.12
C HIS A 146 -17.48 2.34 15.46
N GLY A 147 -17.25 1.03 15.19
CA GLY A 147 -16.06 0.56 14.48
C GLY A 147 -16.04 0.84 12.98
N ASN A 148 -17.21 0.95 12.33
CA ASN A 148 -17.31 1.26 10.90
C ASN A 148 -17.22 2.76 10.64
N LYS A 149 -17.74 3.60 11.56
CA LYS A 149 -17.71 5.06 11.40
C LYS A 149 -16.29 5.62 11.32
N LEU A 150 -15.41 5.24 12.26
CA LEU A 150 -14.02 5.71 12.26
C LEU A 150 -13.22 5.13 11.08
N ASN A 151 -13.46 3.87 10.73
CA ASN A 151 -12.82 3.24 9.56
C ASN A 151 -13.27 3.90 8.25
N ASN A 152 -14.54 4.29 8.13
CA ASN A 152 -15.07 4.98 6.95
C ASN A 152 -14.50 6.39 6.84
N ILE A 153 -14.42 7.14 7.95
CA ILE A 153 -13.74 8.44 8.00
C ILE A 153 -12.29 8.27 7.53
N ASN A 154 -11.57 7.28 8.05
CA ASN A 154 -10.17 7.02 7.66
C ASN A 154 -10.06 6.69 6.16
N LYS A 155 -10.87 5.77 5.66
CA LYS A 155 -10.88 5.37 4.24
C LYS A 155 -11.18 6.54 3.31
N LEU A 156 -12.25 7.29 3.59
CA LEU A 156 -12.64 8.45 2.79
C LEU A 156 -11.60 9.56 2.84
N THR A 157 -10.97 9.79 4.01
CA THR A 157 -9.86 10.73 4.13
C THR A 157 -8.68 10.30 3.26
N ILE A 158 -8.32 9.01 3.28
CA ILE A 158 -7.24 8.47 2.43
C ILE A 158 -7.58 8.65 0.95
N ASP A 159 -8.81 8.35 0.53
CA ASP A 159 -9.24 8.48 -0.86
C ASP A 159 -9.25 9.95 -1.33
N LEU A 160 -9.72 10.87 -0.47
CA LEU A 160 -9.65 12.32 -0.71
C LEU A 160 -8.21 12.80 -0.84
N LEU A 161 -7.33 12.39 0.06
CA LEU A 161 -5.92 12.76 0.00
C LEU A 161 -5.25 12.18 -1.26
N LYS A 162 -5.50 10.91 -1.62
CA LYS A 162 -4.98 10.28 -2.85
C LYS A 162 -5.41 11.03 -4.10
N SER A 163 -6.68 11.43 -4.17
CA SER A 163 -7.23 12.23 -5.27
C SER A 163 -6.65 13.65 -5.33
N ASN A 164 -5.96 14.09 -4.26
CA ASN A 164 -5.32 15.39 -4.13
C ASN A 164 -3.80 15.27 -3.89
N TYR A 165 -3.14 14.32 -4.56
CA TYR A 165 -1.67 14.16 -4.52
C TYR A 165 -1.10 13.91 -3.12
N GLY A 166 -1.85 13.23 -2.27
CA GLY A 166 -1.46 12.83 -0.91
C GLY A 166 -1.58 13.91 0.16
N LYS A 167 -2.08 15.12 -0.16
CA LYS A 167 -2.19 16.24 0.78
C LYS A 167 -3.41 17.11 0.51
N LEU A 168 -4.04 17.64 1.55
CA LEU A 168 -5.14 18.61 1.42
C LEU A 168 -5.21 19.50 2.67
N LYS A 169 -5.80 20.69 2.58
CA LYS A 169 -6.02 21.52 3.78
C LYS A 169 -6.93 20.77 4.75
N LEU A 170 -6.56 20.75 6.03
CA LEU A 170 -7.32 20.07 7.06
C LEU A 170 -8.76 20.59 7.14
N LYS A 171 -8.95 21.90 6.93
CA LYS A 171 -10.27 22.54 6.89
C LYS A 171 -11.14 21.97 5.77
N ASP A 172 -10.58 21.83 4.57
CA ASP A 172 -11.31 21.33 3.39
C ASP A 172 -11.73 19.86 3.59
N ILE A 173 -10.86 19.04 4.20
CA ILE A 173 -11.19 17.64 4.56
C ILE A 173 -12.35 17.61 5.58
N ILE A 174 -12.27 18.42 6.65
CA ILE A 174 -13.31 18.47 7.67
C ILE A 174 -14.64 18.94 7.06
N GLU A 175 -14.60 19.96 6.21
CA GLU A 175 -15.76 20.52 5.54
C GLU A 175 -16.42 19.49 4.61
N GLU A 176 -15.63 18.79 3.78
CA GLU A 176 -16.09 17.72 2.90
C GLU A 176 -16.74 16.57 3.68
N LEU A 177 -16.05 16.06 4.70
CA LEU A 177 -16.55 14.93 5.52
C LEU A 177 -17.77 15.30 6.37
N THR A 178 -17.89 16.56 6.78
CA THR A 178 -19.05 17.03 7.54
C THR A 178 -20.24 17.29 6.62
N LYS A 179 -20.05 18.00 5.51
CA LYS A 179 -21.16 18.39 4.61
C LYS A 179 -21.68 17.23 3.77
N ASN A 180 -20.78 16.45 3.17
CA ASN A 180 -21.17 15.44 2.18
C ASN A 180 -21.38 14.05 2.80
N TYR A 181 -20.77 13.78 3.96
CA TYR A 181 -20.84 12.48 4.64
C TYR A 181 -21.42 12.54 6.05
N ASN A 182 -21.80 13.74 6.53
CA ASN A 182 -22.49 13.95 7.80
C ASN A 182 -21.76 13.38 9.03
N PHE A 183 -20.41 13.36 8.99
CA PHE A 183 -19.60 12.94 10.13
C PHE A 183 -19.48 14.07 11.17
N ASN A 184 -19.35 13.69 12.45
CA ASN A 184 -19.13 14.65 13.53
C ASN A 184 -17.66 15.10 13.51
N GLU A 185 -17.42 16.41 13.59
CA GLU A 185 -16.09 17.01 13.60
C GLU A 185 -15.15 16.40 14.66
N ASN A 186 -15.64 16.11 15.87
CA ASN A 186 -14.83 15.48 16.91
C ASN A 186 -14.35 14.08 16.49
N SER A 187 -15.22 13.29 15.86
CA SER A 187 -14.86 11.96 15.34
C SER A 187 -13.88 12.05 14.18
N ILE A 188 -14.05 13.04 13.31
CA ILE A 188 -13.10 13.33 12.23
C ILE A 188 -11.75 13.67 12.86
N ARG A 189 -11.68 14.66 13.76
CA ARG A 189 -10.45 15.08 14.43
C ARG A 189 -9.74 13.93 15.11
N THR A 190 -10.45 13.08 15.86
CA THR A 190 -9.88 11.86 16.47
C THR A 190 -9.18 10.96 15.44
N VAL A 191 -9.77 10.76 14.25
CA VAL A 191 -9.14 9.95 13.19
C VAL A 191 -7.96 10.70 12.56
N LEU A 192 -8.10 11.99 12.30
CA LEU A 192 -7.06 12.80 11.64
C LEU A 192 -5.87 13.10 12.58
N ASP A 193 -6.07 12.99 13.89
CA ASP A 193 -5.02 13.05 14.91
C ASP A 193 -4.27 11.73 15.06
N ASP A 194 -4.73 10.63 14.45
CA ASP A 194 -4.02 9.36 14.46
C ASP A 194 -2.67 9.51 13.74
N PRO A 195 -1.55 9.52 14.48
CA PRO A 195 -0.23 9.75 13.90
C PRO A 195 0.25 8.53 13.13
N LYS A 196 -0.52 7.44 13.11
CA LYS A 196 -0.30 6.31 12.20
C LYS A 196 -0.45 6.84 10.79
N TYR A 197 -1.67 7.21 10.37
CA TYR A 197 -2.01 7.49 8.95
C TYR A 197 -1.75 8.91 8.50
N PHE A 198 -1.64 9.90 9.39
CA PHE A 198 -1.62 11.30 8.97
C PHE A 198 -0.53 12.13 9.65
N LYS A 199 -0.05 13.17 8.94
CA LYS A 199 0.88 14.20 9.45
C LYS A 199 0.27 15.57 9.19
N LYS A 200 0.23 16.42 10.21
CA LYS A 200 -0.22 17.82 10.09
C LYS A 200 0.99 18.73 10.00
N VAL A 201 1.00 19.64 9.03
CA VAL A 201 2.04 20.67 8.89
C VAL A 201 1.37 21.99 8.59
N GLN A 202 1.83 23.06 9.23
CA GLN A 202 1.37 24.41 8.93
C GLN A 202 2.14 24.96 7.71
N ASN A 203 1.44 25.54 6.74
CA ASN A 203 2.07 26.22 5.60
C ASN A 203 2.43 27.68 5.94
N GLU A 204 3.06 28.38 4.98
CA GLU A 204 3.46 29.79 5.13
C GLU A 204 2.27 30.74 5.38
N ASP A 205 1.08 30.39 4.90
CA ASP A 205 -0.17 31.15 5.10
C ASP A 205 -0.83 30.88 6.47
N GLY A 206 -0.26 29.98 7.29
CA GLY A 206 -0.82 29.59 8.58
C GLY A 206 -1.88 28.48 8.52
N ASP A 207 -2.20 27.96 7.33
CA ASP A 207 -3.13 26.85 7.14
C ASP A 207 -2.51 25.52 7.58
N LEU A 208 -3.30 24.70 8.28
CA LEU A 208 -2.95 23.32 8.58
C LEU A 208 -3.22 22.43 7.37
N ILE A 209 -2.16 21.85 6.81
CA ILE A 209 -2.21 20.86 5.74
C ILE A 209 -2.11 19.46 6.36
N LEU A 210 -3.07 18.60 6.03
CA LEU A 210 -3.01 17.18 6.36
C LEU A 210 -2.33 16.44 5.21
N TYR A 211 -1.26 15.73 5.54
CA TYR A 211 -0.57 14.81 4.68
C TYR A 211 -0.98 13.40 5.07
N LEU A 212 -1.17 12.53 4.09
CA LEU A 212 -1.15 11.09 4.32
C LEU A 212 0.29 10.74 4.74
N LYS A 213 0.49 10.38 6.03
CA LYS A 213 1.72 9.67 6.39
C LYS A 213 1.70 8.39 5.61
N GLU A 214 2.84 8.03 5.08
CA GLU A 214 3.07 6.70 4.54
C GLU A 214 2.87 5.66 5.66
N VAL A 215 1.63 5.31 5.98
CA VAL A 215 1.33 4.01 6.55
C VAL A 215 1.39 3.09 5.37
N SER A 216 2.61 2.64 5.14
CA SER A 216 2.95 1.61 4.18
C SER A 216 2.41 1.91 2.78
N TYR A 217 3.08 2.81 2.07
CA TYR A 217 3.83 2.27 0.92
C TYR A 217 4.96 1.44 1.54
N ASP A 218 4.58 0.22 1.94
CA ASP A 218 5.45 -0.82 2.44
C ASP A 218 6.38 -0.54 3.65
N ASN A 219 6.01 -1.11 4.80
CA ASN A 219 6.99 -1.77 5.70
C ASN A 219 7.59 -3.05 5.05
N ASN A 220 7.79 -3.01 3.73
CA ASN A 220 7.96 -4.14 2.81
C ASN A 220 8.81 -3.79 1.56
N ILE A 221 9.31 -2.56 1.38
CA ILE A 221 10.40 -2.30 0.44
C ILE A 221 11.65 -2.77 1.18
N ASN A 222 11.78 -4.09 1.32
CA ASN A 222 12.98 -4.76 1.81
C ASN A 222 14.13 -4.69 0.79
N ASN A 223 14.01 -3.82 -0.22
CA ASN A 223 14.85 -3.74 -1.40
C ASN A 223 15.39 -2.32 -1.59
N ILE A 224 15.67 -1.61 -0.48
CA ILE A 224 16.57 -0.47 -0.51
C ILE A 224 17.97 -1.02 -0.77
N ARG A 225 18.54 -0.65 -1.90
CA ARG A 225 19.83 -1.21 -2.37
C ARG A 225 21.01 -0.30 -2.14
N ILE A 226 20.77 1.01 -2.13
CA ILE A 226 21.81 2.03 -1.98
C ILE A 226 21.36 3.00 -0.89
N SER A 227 22.27 3.37 0.01
CA SER A 227 22.02 4.34 1.07
C SER A 227 21.91 5.77 0.52
N SER A 228 21.34 6.69 1.30
CA SER A 228 21.28 8.11 0.93
C SER A 228 22.66 8.74 0.75
N ILE A 229 23.67 8.28 1.50
CA ILE A 229 25.05 8.77 1.43
C ILE A 229 25.71 8.31 0.13
N GLU A 230 25.63 7.01 -0.16
CA GLU A 230 26.16 6.47 -1.43
C GLU A 230 25.47 7.14 -2.64
N PHE A 231 24.17 7.42 -2.54
CA PHE A 231 23.45 8.15 -3.58
C PHE A 231 23.96 9.58 -3.79
N GLU A 232 24.30 10.31 -2.72
CA GLU A 232 24.97 11.61 -2.83
C GLU A 232 26.36 11.51 -3.46
N ASP A 233 27.12 10.44 -3.15
CA ASP A 233 28.41 10.19 -3.76
C ASP A 233 28.29 9.98 -5.28
N PHE A 234 27.27 9.25 -5.76
CA PHE A 234 27.01 9.15 -7.21
C PHE A 234 26.74 10.53 -7.84
N MET A 235 25.92 11.36 -7.21
CA MET A 235 25.63 12.70 -7.73
C MET A 235 26.86 13.62 -7.72
N ASN A 236 27.68 13.57 -6.67
CA ASN A 236 28.92 14.34 -6.57
C ASN A 236 29.96 13.91 -7.62
N ASN A 237 30.10 12.60 -7.84
CA ASN A 237 31.05 12.05 -8.80
C ASN A 237 30.53 12.08 -10.24
N SER A 238 29.33 12.61 -10.48
CA SER A 238 28.73 12.63 -11.81
C SER A 238 29.70 13.21 -12.84
N LYS A 239 30.31 14.36 -12.58
CA LYS A 239 31.23 15.04 -13.51
C LYS A 239 32.52 14.27 -13.83
N THR A 240 32.93 13.33 -12.99
CA THR A 240 34.20 12.58 -13.15
C THR A 240 33.98 11.14 -13.61
N GLU A 241 32.81 10.55 -13.34
CA GLU A 241 32.53 9.13 -13.57
C GLU A 241 31.27 8.86 -14.43
N GLU A 242 30.87 9.79 -15.30
CA GLU A 242 29.64 9.74 -16.13
C GLU A 242 29.43 8.44 -16.94
N ALA A 243 30.51 7.68 -17.18
CA ALA A 243 30.44 6.41 -17.88
C ALA A 243 29.92 5.25 -17.01
N LYS A 244 29.92 5.39 -15.67
CA LYS A 244 29.50 4.35 -14.73
C LYS A 244 28.06 4.48 -14.27
N PHE A 245 27.45 5.64 -14.44
CA PHE A 245 26.06 5.81 -14.07
C PHE A 245 25.33 6.85 -14.90
N ASP A 246 24.00 6.81 -14.82
CA ASP A 246 23.11 7.71 -15.55
C ASP A 246 21.89 8.05 -14.68
N PHE A 247 21.34 9.24 -14.89
CA PHE A 247 20.17 9.76 -14.19
C PHE A 247 19.05 10.04 -15.19
N LYS A 248 17.82 9.66 -14.86
CA LYS A 248 16.64 9.88 -15.69
C LYS A 248 15.45 10.26 -14.84
N GLN A 249 14.62 11.16 -15.36
CA GLN A 249 13.47 11.69 -14.62
C GLN A 249 12.40 10.65 -14.31
N GLY A 250 12.20 9.68 -15.22
CA GLY A 250 11.05 8.77 -15.19
C GLY A 250 10.82 8.05 -16.51
N PHE A 251 9.73 7.30 -16.59
CA PHE A 251 9.31 6.55 -17.77
C PHE A 251 8.07 7.14 -18.47
N LEU A 252 7.37 8.07 -17.81
CA LEU A 252 6.28 8.83 -18.43
C LEU A 252 6.83 10.08 -19.10
N ASP A 253 6.19 10.51 -20.19
CA ASP A 253 6.51 11.80 -20.78
C ASP A 253 6.11 12.95 -19.84
N LEU A 254 6.70 14.13 -20.07
CA LEU A 254 6.38 15.36 -19.34
C LEU A 254 5.26 16.16 -20.04
N SER A 255 4.40 15.49 -20.80
CA SER A 255 3.16 16.08 -21.30
C SER A 255 2.09 16.06 -20.20
N SER A 256 0.95 16.70 -20.42
CA SER A 256 -0.16 16.64 -19.47
C SER A 256 -0.83 15.25 -19.45
N GLU A 257 -0.73 14.49 -20.55
CA GLU A 257 -1.30 13.14 -20.69
C GLU A 257 -0.43 12.06 -20.02
N ARG A 258 0.87 12.35 -19.81
CA ARG A 258 1.83 11.49 -19.11
C ARG A 258 1.87 10.07 -19.65
N ASN A 259 1.90 9.95 -20.98
CA ASN A 259 1.94 8.65 -21.62
C ASN A 259 3.29 7.96 -21.37
N PHE A 260 3.29 6.62 -21.42
CA PHE A 260 4.54 5.86 -21.35
C PHE A 260 5.45 6.22 -22.54
N ALA A 261 6.61 6.80 -22.24
CA ALA A 261 7.51 7.35 -23.24
C ALA A 261 8.33 6.25 -23.92
N LYS A 262 7.72 5.50 -24.84
CA LYS A 262 8.33 4.32 -25.51
C LYS A 262 9.72 4.59 -26.11
N ASN A 263 9.91 5.77 -26.70
CA ASN A 263 11.21 6.16 -27.26
C ASN A 263 12.27 6.37 -26.17
N SER A 264 11.91 7.06 -25.09
CA SER A 264 12.78 7.25 -23.92
C SER A 264 13.08 5.92 -23.24
N PHE A 265 12.08 5.05 -23.08
CA PHE A 265 12.26 3.71 -22.55
C PHE A 265 13.27 2.89 -23.37
N ASN A 266 13.14 2.88 -24.71
CA ASN A 266 14.11 2.20 -25.58
C ASN A 266 15.53 2.75 -25.41
N LYS A 267 15.69 4.08 -25.29
CA LYS A 267 16.99 4.70 -25.02
C LYS A 267 17.55 4.29 -23.66
N ILE A 268 16.70 4.23 -22.64
CA ILE A 268 17.05 3.73 -21.29
C ILE A 268 17.53 2.28 -21.37
N MET A 269 16.83 1.40 -22.10
CA MET A 269 17.27 0.01 -22.27
C MET A 269 18.64 -0.09 -22.97
N LYS A 270 18.91 0.74 -23.98
CA LYS A 270 20.25 0.79 -24.60
C LYS A 270 21.32 1.28 -23.61
N ASN A 271 21.00 2.25 -22.75
CA ASN A 271 21.89 2.70 -21.68
C ASN A 271 22.18 1.59 -20.66
N ILE A 272 21.16 0.84 -20.24
CA ILE A 272 21.33 -0.35 -19.39
C ILE A 272 22.30 -1.35 -20.04
N SER A 273 22.12 -1.65 -21.33
CA SER A 273 23.04 -2.51 -22.08
C SER A 273 24.46 -1.96 -22.10
N ALA A 274 24.63 -0.65 -22.24
CA ALA A 274 25.92 0.01 -22.27
C ALA A 274 26.63 0.02 -20.91
N LEU A 275 25.88 0.24 -19.83
CA LEU A 275 26.36 0.18 -18.44
C LEU A 275 26.81 -1.24 -18.08
N ALA A 276 26.07 -2.27 -18.52
CA ALA A 276 26.49 -3.67 -18.35
C ALA A 276 27.82 -4.00 -19.07
N ASN A 277 28.22 -3.17 -20.05
CA ASN A 277 29.42 -3.40 -20.87
C ASN A 277 30.66 -2.60 -20.42
N ILE A 278 30.65 -2.00 -19.23
CA ILE A 278 31.78 -1.23 -18.69
C ILE A 278 33.02 -2.14 -18.48
N GLY A 279 32.81 -3.38 -18.06
CA GLY A 279 33.86 -4.39 -17.88
C GLY A 279 33.53 -5.37 -16.75
N LYS A 280 34.33 -6.43 -16.64
CA LYS A 280 34.19 -7.43 -15.57
C LYS A 280 34.51 -6.82 -14.21
N GLY A 281 33.74 -7.23 -13.18
CA GLY A 281 33.93 -6.74 -11.81
C GLY A 281 33.62 -5.25 -11.60
N LYS A 282 32.96 -4.62 -12.59
CA LYS A 282 32.50 -3.24 -12.52
C LYS A 282 30.98 -3.21 -12.58
N THR A 283 30.40 -2.43 -11.68
CA THR A 283 28.95 -2.23 -11.61
C THR A 283 28.60 -0.87 -12.20
N GLY A 284 27.65 -0.87 -13.13
CA GLY A 284 27.01 0.32 -13.64
C GLY A 284 25.69 0.57 -12.93
N TYR A 285 25.35 1.85 -12.74
CA TYR A 285 24.13 2.24 -12.02
C TYR A 285 23.23 3.11 -12.90
N LEU A 286 21.93 2.87 -12.90
CA LEU A 286 20.96 3.77 -13.50
C LEU A 286 19.91 4.16 -12.46
N PHE A 287 19.75 5.46 -12.27
CA PHE A 287 18.82 6.05 -11.32
C PHE A 287 17.63 6.66 -12.05
N ILE A 288 16.41 6.24 -11.71
CA ILE A 288 15.17 6.79 -12.25
C ILE A 288 14.40 7.51 -11.14
N GLY A 289 13.97 8.74 -11.42
CA GLY A 289 13.41 9.66 -10.44
C GLY A 289 14.33 10.86 -10.16
N VAL A 290 15.27 11.13 -11.07
CA VAL A 290 16.25 12.21 -10.96
C VAL A 290 16.33 12.98 -12.28
N THR A 291 16.12 14.28 -12.24
CA THR A 291 16.32 15.18 -13.38
C THR A 291 17.74 15.75 -13.37
N ASP A 292 18.33 15.90 -14.54
CA ASP A 292 19.67 16.48 -14.74
C ASP A 292 19.63 17.95 -15.17
N ASN A 293 18.42 18.51 -15.35
CA ASN A 293 18.23 19.89 -15.76
C ASN A 293 17.03 20.52 -15.03
N LYS A 294 17.14 21.83 -14.83
CA LYS A 294 16.15 22.61 -14.07
C LYS A 294 14.80 22.71 -14.76
N SER A 295 14.75 22.71 -16.10
CA SER A 295 13.51 22.78 -16.86
C SER A 295 12.62 21.56 -16.59
N ASP A 296 13.19 20.37 -16.57
CA ASP A 296 12.47 19.13 -16.27
C ASP A 296 12.03 19.10 -14.80
N SER A 297 12.89 19.51 -13.86
CA SER A 297 12.54 19.65 -12.45
C SER A 297 11.32 20.56 -12.26
N GLN A 298 11.31 21.73 -12.90
CA GLN A 298 10.18 22.66 -12.81
C GLN A 298 8.93 22.13 -13.50
N ARG A 299 9.08 21.43 -14.63
CA ARG A 299 7.95 20.83 -15.34
C ARG A 299 7.30 19.75 -14.49
N VAL A 300 8.08 18.87 -13.87
CA VAL A 300 7.61 17.84 -12.94
C VAL A 300 6.97 18.47 -11.70
N LYS A 301 7.60 19.48 -11.10
CA LYS A 301 7.04 20.25 -9.97
C LYS A 301 5.63 20.75 -10.27
N LYS A 302 5.41 21.29 -11.48
CA LYS A 302 4.11 21.81 -11.93
C LYS A 302 3.10 20.68 -12.22
N LEU A 303 3.54 19.61 -12.88
CA LEU A 303 2.67 18.50 -13.27
C LEU A 303 2.17 17.70 -12.07
N ASP A 304 3.07 17.42 -11.13
CA ASP A 304 2.81 16.52 -10.01
C ASP A 304 2.48 17.28 -8.71
N ASN A 305 2.55 18.61 -8.71
CA ASN A 305 2.34 19.47 -7.55
C ASN A 305 3.15 19.07 -6.29
N ILE A 306 4.38 18.60 -6.54
CA ILE A 306 5.32 18.13 -5.51
C ILE A 306 6.37 19.18 -5.18
N THR A 307 7.06 18.98 -4.06
CA THR A 307 8.40 19.57 -3.86
C THR A 307 9.43 18.71 -4.59
N VAL A 308 10.41 19.36 -5.19
CA VAL A 308 11.55 18.71 -5.85
C VAL A 308 12.80 19.14 -5.08
N PRO A 309 13.31 18.31 -4.14
CA PRO A 309 14.58 18.58 -3.51
C PRO A 309 15.68 18.70 -4.56
N GLU A 310 16.53 19.72 -4.41
CA GLU A 310 17.69 19.92 -5.29
C GLU A 310 18.96 19.40 -4.58
N PHE A 311 19.88 18.89 -5.38
CA PHE A 311 21.25 18.55 -4.98
C PHE A 311 22.18 18.86 -6.15
N ASN A 312 23.02 19.89 -6.01
CA ASN A 312 23.78 20.47 -7.13
C ASN A 312 22.87 20.80 -8.32
N GLU A 313 23.20 20.34 -9.52
CA GLU A 313 22.36 20.47 -10.72
C GLU A 313 21.16 19.51 -10.79
N PHE A 314 21.08 18.51 -9.89
CA PHE A 314 20.08 17.46 -9.94
C PHE A 314 18.80 17.83 -9.19
N GLY A 315 17.65 17.49 -9.78
CA GLY A 315 16.35 17.52 -9.10
C GLY A 315 15.89 16.12 -8.74
N ILE A 316 15.56 15.89 -7.47
CA ILE A 316 15.04 14.61 -7.00
C ILE A 316 13.52 14.63 -7.11
N VAL A 317 13.01 14.02 -8.17
CA VAL A 317 11.57 14.04 -8.46
C VAL A 317 10.83 12.85 -7.87
N GLY A 318 11.55 11.74 -7.65
CA GLY A 318 10.95 10.49 -7.18
C GLY A 318 10.16 9.77 -8.27
N ILE A 319 10.04 8.45 -8.13
CA ILE A 319 9.28 7.61 -9.05
C ILE A 319 7.85 7.33 -8.54
N GLU A 320 7.62 7.57 -7.24
CA GLU A 320 6.29 7.45 -6.64
C GLU A 320 5.27 8.36 -7.31
N ARG A 321 5.69 9.51 -7.86
CA ARG A 321 4.82 10.42 -8.63
C ARG A 321 4.22 9.75 -9.88
N GLU A 322 4.98 8.89 -10.57
CA GLU A 322 4.49 8.17 -11.75
C GLU A 322 3.62 6.98 -11.34
N ALA A 323 3.97 6.33 -10.24
CA ALA A 323 3.13 5.28 -9.64
C ALA A 323 1.75 5.84 -9.28
N ILE A 324 1.71 6.95 -8.55
CA ILE A 324 0.47 7.65 -8.17
C ILE A 324 -0.35 8.03 -9.40
N TYR A 325 0.28 8.61 -10.42
CA TYR A 325 -0.40 9.01 -11.65
C TYR A 325 -1.07 7.82 -12.36
N LEU A 326 -0.42 6.65 -12.37
CA LEU A 326 -0.94 5.43 -12.98
C LEU A 326 -1.90 4.64 -12.06
N GLY A 327 -2.15 5.13 -10.84
CA GLY A 327 -2.98 4.44 -9.85
C GLY A 327 -2.32 3.20 -9.23
N TYR A 328 -0.98 3.14 -9.24
CA TYR A 328 -0.19 2.05 -8.68
C TYR A 328 0.42 2.41 -7.33
N ASP A 329 0.64 1.40 -6.50
CA ASP A 329 1.64 1.46 -5.45
C ASP A 329 3.08 1.26 -6.00
N LEU A 330 4.12 1.39 -5.16
CA LEU A 330 5.51 1.26 -5.61
C LEU A 330 5.88 -0.16 -6.04
N GLU A 331 5.33 -1.19 -5.39
CA GLU A 331 5.56 -2.59 -5.76
C GLU A 331 4.91 -2.91 -7.12
N GLN A 332 3.65 -2.47 -7.29
CA GLN A 332 2.92 -2.57 -8.55
C GLN A 332 3.64 -1.81 -9.67
N TYR A 333 4.14 -0.62 -9.40
CA TYR A 333 4.92 0.14 -10.36
C TYR A 333 6.24 -0.55 -10.70
N GLN A 334 6.95 -1.10 -9.71
CA GLN A 334 8.16 -1.89 -9.95
C GLN A 334 7.87 -3.09 -10.86
N ASN A 335 6.80 -3.84 -10.58
CA ASN A 335 6.35 -4.96 -11.40
C ASN A 335 5.96 -4.53 -12.81
N PHE A 336 5.28 -3.40 -12.95
CA PHE A 336 4.96 -2.79 -14.25
C PHE A 336 6.23 -2.51 -15.06
N ILE A 337 7.26 -1.93 -14.45
CA ILE A 337 8.55 -1.66 -15.12
C ILE A 337 9.28 -2.97 -15.46
N ILE A 338 9.29 -3.96 -14.56
CA ILE A 338 9.86 -5.29 -14.85
C ILE A 338 9.20 -5.92 -16.07
N ASN A 339 7.86 -5.86 -16.17
CA ASN A 339 7.13 -6.38 -17.32
C ASN A 339 7.52 -5.66 -18.62
N LYS A 340 7.69 -4.33 -18.58
CA LYS A 340 8.19 -3.56 -19.73
C LYS A 340 9.63 -3.95 -20.12
N ILE A 341 10.48 -4.24 -19.14
CA ILE A 341 11.85 -4.72 -19.38
C ILE A 341 11.82 -6.11 -20.01
N GLU A 342 10.91 -7.00 -19.61
CA GLU A 342 10.75 -8.31 -20.26
C GLU A 342 10.38 -8.20 -21.73
N GLU A 343 9.55 -7.22 -22.10
CA GLU A 343 9.18 -6.90 -23.48
C GLU A 343 10.31 -6.23 -24.28
N SER A 344 11.40 -5.80 -23.62
CA SER A 344 12.51 -5.10 -24.27
C SER A 344 13.39 -6.01 -25.12
N LYS A 345 14.30 -5.40 -25.88
CA LYS A 345 15.30 -6.09 -26.71
C LYS A 345 16.60 -6.44 -25.96
N LEU A 346 16.60 -6.36 -24.63
CA LEU A 346 17.73 -6.77 -23.82
C LEU A 346 17.93 -8.30 -23.88
N PRO A 347 19.17 -8.80 -23.76
CA PRO A 347 19.42 -10.23 -23.73
C PRO A 347 18.88 -10.83 -22.43
N LYS A 348 18.43 -12.10 -22.48
CA LYS A 348 17.75 -12.75 -21.34
C LYS A 348 18.59 -12.75 -20.05
N LYS A 349 19.91 -12.97 -20.18
CA LYS A 349 20.85 -12.92 -19.05
C LYS A 349 20.82 -11.58 -18.31
N LEU A 350 20.79 -10.47 -19.04
CA LEU A 350 20.79 -9.13 -18.46
C LEU A 350 19.41 -8.80 -17.87
N LYS A 351 18.31 -9.22 -18.53
CA LYS A 351 16.96 -9.10 -17.96
C LYS A 351 16.83 -9.80 -16.61
N ASN A 352 17.32 -11.04 -16.52
CA ASN A 352 17.30 -11.80 -15.27
C ASN A 352 18.16 -11.13 -14.19
N HIS A 353 19.35 -10.65 -14.54
CA HIS A 353 20.22 -9.93 -13.62
C HIS A 353 19.57 -8.65 -13.09
N ILE A 354 18.94 -7.86 -13.95
CA ILE A 354 18.21 -6.64 -13.58
C ILE A 354 17.09 -6.97 -12.60
N LYS A 355 16.28 -8.00 -12.88
CA LYS A 355 15.19 -8.38 -11.97
C LYS A 355 15.68 -8.67 -10.55
N SER A 356 16.83 -9.34 -10.42
CA SER A 356 17.44 -9.63 -9.13
C SER A 356 18.09 -8.42 -8.47
N ASN A 357 18.50 -7.42 -9.26
CA ASN A 357 19.28 -6.26 -8.80
C ASN A 357 18.61 -4.90 -9.03
N LEU A 358 17.29 -4.90 -9.18
CA LEU A 358 16.45 -3.72 -9.17
C LEU A 358 16.07 -3.42 -7.73
N GLY A 359 16.11 -2.15 -7.31
CA GLY A 359 15.67 -1.74 -5.99
C GLY A 359 15.45 -0.24 -5.91
N PHE A 360 15.49 0.30 -4.70
CA PHE A 360 15.23 1.71 -4.46
C PHE A 360 16.34 2.38 -3.64
N VAL A 361 16.42 3.70 -3.76
CA VAL A 361 16.99 4.60 -2.75
C VAL A 361 15.85 5.43 -2.19
N HIS A 362 15.80 5.58 -0.88
CA HIS A 362 14.95 6.58 -0.24
C HIS A 362 15.80 7.81 0.12
N TYR A 363 15.50 8.95 -0.49
CA TYR A 363 16.29 10.18 -0.36
C TYR A 363 15.39 11.41 -0.29
N LYS A 364 15.51 12.20 0.79
CA LYS A 364 14.73 13.44 1.02
C LYS A 364 13.21 13.25 0.75
N ASP A 365 12.62 12.20 1.32
CA ASP A 365 11.21 11.82 1.19
C ASP A 365 10.79 11.47 -0.27
N LYS A 366 11.74 10.97 -1.07
CA LYS A 366 11.53 10.52 -2.46
C LYS A 366 12.08 9.12 -2.67
N TYR A 367 11.40 8.32 -3.49
CA TYR A 367 11.89 7.00 -3.89
C TYR A 367 12.49 7.07 -5.30
N VAL A 368 13.77 6.75 -5.41
CA VAL A 368 14.50 6.66 -6.69
C VAL A 368 14.68 5.19 -7.03
N LEU A 369 14.26 4.77 -8.22
CA LEU A 369 14.46 3.40 -8.69
C LEU A 369 15.91 3.22 -9.16
N VAL A 370 16.56 2.15 -8.72
CA VAL A 370 17.96 1.85 -9.03
C VAL A 370 18.06 0.55 -9.80
N PHE A 371 18.77 0.61 -10.93
CA PHE A 371 19.25 -0.57 -11.64
C PHE A 371 20.74 -0.72 -11.40
N GLU A 372 21.15 -1.82 -10.79
CA GLU A 372 22.55 -2.26 -10.79
C GLU A 372 22.75 -3.24 -11.94
N VAL A 373 23.78 -2.99 -12.76
CA VAL A 373 24.07 -3.82 -13.92
C VAL A 373 25.55 -4.12 -14.05
N GLU A 374 25.85 -5.36 -14.38
CA GLU A 374 27.20 -5.86 -14.52
C GLU A 374 27.38 -6.65 -15.81
N CYS A 375 28.64 -6.91 -16.16
CA CYS A 375 28.94 -7.78 -17.27
C CYS A 375 28.75 -9.25 -16.87
N ILE A 376 27.59 -9.81 -17.22
CA ILE A 376 27.22 -11.20 -16.94
C ILE A 376 27.55 -12.08 -18.14
N GLU A 377 28.45 -13.04 -17.97
CA GLU A 377 28.84 -14.01 -19.02
C GLU A 377 29.22 -13.33 -20.35
N GLY A 378 30.04 -12.28 -20.26
CA GLY A 378 30.47 -11.47 -21.40
C GLY A 378 29.54 -10.31 -21.73
N PRO A 379 29.83 -9.57 -22.82
CA PRO A 379 29.06 -8.37 -23.17
C PRO A 379 27.57 -8.66 -23.38
N SER A 380 26.76 -7.66 -23.09
CA SER A 380 25.33 -7.63 -23.36
C SER A 380 25.07 -6.90 -24.67
N LEU A 381 24.60 -7.64 -25.66
CA LEU A 381 24.17 -7.12 -26.96
C LEU A 381 22.69 -6.78 -26.91
N TYR A 382 22.32 -5.58 -27.34
CA TYR A 382 20.94 -5.16 -27.51
C TYR A 382 20.43 -5.65 -28.87
N ASN A 383 19.20 -6.16 -28.92
CA ASN A 383 18.60 -6.70 -30.15
C ASN A 383 19.52 -7.73 -30.85
N ASP A 384 20.16 -8.57 -30.03
CA ASP A 384 21.05 -9.68 -30.40
C ASP A 384 22.37 -9.33 -31.10
N ASN A 385 22.52 -8.14 -31.69
CA ASN A 385 23.70 -7.79 -32.50
C ASN A 385 24.29 -6.40 -32.25
N GLU A 386 23.59 -5.51 -31.53
CA GLU A 386 24.05 -4.14 -31.30
C GLU A 386 24.81 -4.05 -29.98
N LEU A 387 26.10 -3.75 -30.05
CA LEU A 387 26.92 -3.54 -28.86
C LEU A 387 26.98 -2.05 -28.52
N TYR A 388 26.46 -1.69 -27.35
CA TYR A 388 26.53 -0.32 -26.86
C TYR A 388 27.55 -0.19 -25.72
N ILE A 389 28.21 0.97 -25.64
CA ILE A 389 29.07 1.38 -24.53
C ILE A 389 28.80 2.85 -24.16
N ARG A 390 29.18 3.25 -22.96
CA ARG A 390 29.23 4.66 -22.58
C ARG A 390 30.61 5.25 -22.86
N LYS A 391 30.65 6.48 -23.35
CA LYS A 391 31.85 7.34 -23.35
C LYS A 391 31.46 8.65 -22.68
N GLY A 392 31.91 8.86 -21.44
CA GLY A 392 31.33 9.88 -20.57
C GLY A 392 29.81 9.67 -20.45
N PRO A 393 28.97 10.70 -20.67
CA PRO A 393 27.53 10.62 -20.48
C PRO A 393 26.81 10.05 -21.71
N SER A 394 27.54 9.88 -22.81
CA SER A 394 26.99 9.58 -24.13
C SER A 394 26.94 8.09 -24.41
N LEU A 395 25.83 7.67 -25.00
CA LEU A 395 25.59 6.32 -25.49
C LEU A 395 26.21 6.17 -26.89
N HIS A 396 27.07 5.17 -27.08
CA HIS A 396 27.72 4.90 -28.36
C HIS A 396 27.46 3.47 -28.84
N LEU A 397 27.02 3.33 -30.08
CA LEU A 397 27.03 2.06 -30.80
C LEU A 397 28.47 1.75 -31.23
N VAL A 398 28.97 0.59 -30.86
CA VAL A 398 30.32 0.14 -31.20
C VAL A 398 30.34 -0.36 -32.64
N ASN A 399 31.40 -0.03 -33.38
CA ASN A 399 31.63 -0.62 -34.70
C ASN A 399 32.01 -2.10 -34.52
N LYS A 400 31.47 -3.00 -35.35
CA LYS A 400 31.77 -4.45 -35.29
C LYS A 400 33.27 -4.77 -35.24
N LYS A 401 34.12 -3.98 -35.92
CA LYS A 401 35.58 -4.13 -35.91
C LYS A 401 36.22 -3.98 -34.51
N ASN A 402 35.53 -3.29 -33.61
CA ASN A 402 36.00 -2.98 -32.25
C ASN A 402 35.26 -3.79 -31.17
N TYR A 403 34.49 -4.81 -31.54
CA TYR A 403 33.78 -5.64 -30.57
C TYR A 403 34.77 -6.35 -29.64
N ASP A 404 35.88 -6.86 -30.19
CA ASP A 404 36.91 -7.58 -29.45
C ASP A 404 37.45 -6.79 -28.25
N ASP A 405 37.48 -5.46 -28.32
CA ASP A 405 37.91 -4.61 -27.20
C ASP A 405 36.97 -4.72 -26.00
N VAL A 406 35.66 -4.72 -26.25
CA VAL A 406 34.63 -4.82 -25.20
C VAL A 406 34.54 -6.24 -24.68
N TYR A 407 34.62 -7.23 -25.58
CA TYR A 407 34.70 -8.64 -25.19
C TYR A 407 35.89 -8.88 -24.26
N ARG A 408 37.08 -8.38 -24.60
CA ARG A 408 38.26 -8.50 -23.72
C ARG A 408 38.03 -7.87 -22.35
N ARG A 409 37.38 -6.71 -22.25
CA ARG A 409 37.09 -6.04 -20.97
C ARG A 409 36.09 -6.81 -20.10
N CYS A 410 35.15 -7.51 -20.71
CA CYS A 410 34.11 -8.26 -20.02
C CYS A 410 34.53 -9.69 -19.64
N PHE A 411 35.57 -10.24 -20.28
CA PHE A 411 36.06 -11.60 -20.00
C PHE A 411 37.36 -11.64 -19.19
N LYS A 412 38.21 -10.60 -19.26
CA LYS A 412 39.45 -10.56 -18.46
C LYS A 412 39.14 -10.39 -16.97
N ASN A 413 39.80 -11.21 -16.14
CA ASN A 413 39.88 -11.04 -14.69
C ASN A 413 40.73 -9.83 -14.33
#